data_AF-A0A350ICU8-F1
#
_entry.id   AF-A0A350ICU8-F1
#
_cell.length_a   1.000
_cell.length_b   1.000
_cell.length_c   1.000
_cell.angle_alpha   90.00
_cell.angle_beta   90.00
_cell.angle_gamma   90.00
#
_symmetry.space_group_name_H-M   'P 1'
#
loop_
_entity.id
_entity.type
_entity.pdbx_description
1 polymer ?
#
loop_
_entity_poly.entity_id
_entity_poly.type
_entity_poly.pdbx_seq_one_letter_code
_entity_poly.pdbx_strand_id
1 'polypeptide(L)'
;MIRFETVTTIDDTEFDTLFNASLSVLDEGAYAWHLFPEVDTVEQKKIHIRAAYDRLLTEGFVWRVYDDDGVLLLNAGTKTGNRATFLLGLVKPNAAGTKSYLYTDEFNNARNAYWAEIGITGWTIETAGRNTPIHNHFSNRNSTSKLGASMNEEETTIEYSNHKPMNLELT
;
A
#
# COMPACT_ATOMS: atom_id res chain seq x y z
N MET A 1 3.34 12.91 15.98
CA MET A 1 4.47 12.89 15.01
C MET A 1 4.36 11.65 14.14
N ILE A 2 4.45 11.78 12.82
CA ILE A 2 4.38 10.63 11.88
C ILE A 2 5.71 9.85 11.89
N ARG A 3 5.61 8.53 12.03
CA ARG A 3 6.74 7.60 12.10
C ARG A 3 6.54 6.45 11.10
N PHE A 4 7.65 5.90 10.62
CA PHE A 4 7.70 4.76 9.71
C PHE A 4 8.55 3.67 10.36
N GLU A 5 8.19 2.41 10.14
CA GLU A 5 8.89 1.27 10.72
C GLU A 5 8.74 0.03 9.84
N THR A 6 9.82 -0.73 9.67
CA THR A 6 9.78 -2.06 9.06
C THR A 6 9.07 -3.04 9.99
N VAL A 7 8.07 -3.74 9.48
CA VAL A 7 7.29 -4.72 10.21
C VAL A 7 7.87 -6.11 9.96
N THR A 8 8.14 -6.85 11.03
CA THR A 8 8.58 -8.26 10.97
C THR A 8 7.47 -9.22 11.43
N THR A 9 6.43 -8.72 12.08
CA THR A 9 5.22 -9.44 12.49
C THR A 9 4.02 -8.52 12.45
N ILE A 10 2.89 -8.99 11.94
CA ILE A 10 1.66 -8.18 11.84
C ILE A 10 0.85 -8.31 13.13
N ASP A 11 0.54 -7.19 13.77
CA ASP A 11 -0.44 -7.13 14.85
C ASP A 11 -1.86 -7.25 14.28
N ASP A 12 -2.63 -8.20 14.79
CA ASP A 12 -3.97 -8.51 14.28
C ASP A 12 -4.95 -7.36 14.51
N THR A 13 -4.80 -6.61 15.61
CA THR A 13 -5.69 -5.48 15.95
C THR A 13 -5.44 -4.30 15.03
N GLU A 14 -4.17 -3.97 14.78
CA GLU A 14 -3.75 -2.95 13.81
C GLU A 14 -4.22 -3.33 12.40
N PHE A 15 -4.02 -4.59 12.01
CA PHE A 15 -4.45 -5.11 10.71
C PHE A 15 -5.96 -4.99 10.53
N ASP A 16 -6.76 -5.50 11.46
CA ASP A 16 -8.23 -5.46 11.37
C ASP A 16 -8.75 -4.02 11.30
N THR A 17 -8.15 -3.12 12.08
CA THR A 17 -8.49 -1.69 12.06
C THR A 17 -8.25 -1.09 10.68
N LEU A 18 -7.09 -1.35 10.08
CA LEU A 18 -6.71 -0.83 8.77
C LEU A 18 -7.51 -1.47 7.63
N PHE A 19 -7.76 -2.77 7.70
CA PHE A 19 -8.55 -3.50 6.73
C PHE A 19 -9.98 -2.94 6.67
N ASN A 20 -10.64 -2.85 7.83
CA ASN A 20 -12.00 -2.31 7.91
C ASN A 20 -12.09 -0.87 7.39
N ALA A 21 -11.10 -0.03 7.68
CA ALA A 21 -11.05 1.35 7.19
C ALA A 21 -10.75 1.49 5.68
N SER A 22 -10.24 0.42 5.05
CA SER A 22 -9.87 0.40 3.64
C SER A 22 -10.88 -0.34 2.77
N LEU A 23 -11.74 -1.19 3.35
CA LEU A 23 -12.61 -2.13 2.65
C LEU A 23 -13.45 -1.47 1.55
N SER A 24 -14.08 -0.33 1.81
CA SER A 24 -14.91 0.35 0.80
C SER A 24 -14.08 0.74 -0.44
N VAL A 25 -12.86 1.22 -0.24
CA VAL A 25 -11.96 1.64 -1.33
C VAL A 25 -11.41 0.42 -2.09
N LEU A 26 -11.13 -0.67 -1.38
CA LEU A 26 -10.75 -1.95 -2.00
C LEU A 26 -11.88 -2.43 -2.93
N ASP A 27 -13.11 -2.41 -2.45
CA ASP A 27 -14.32 -2.83 -3.18
C ASP A 27 -14.68 -1.91 -4.35
N GLU A 28 -14.35 -0.61 -4.26
CA GLU A 28 -14.50 0.35 -5.36
C GLU A 28 -13.48 0.14 -6.50
N GLY A 29 -12.52 -0.77 -6.34
CA GLY A 29 -11.57 -1.16 -7.39
C GLY A 29 -10.12 -0.76 -7.11
N ALA A 30 -9.78 -0.41 -5.87
CA ALA A 30 -8.37 -0.31 -5.48
C ALA A 30 -7.68 -1.67 -5.38
N TYR A 31 -8.45 -2.75 -5.27
CA TYR A 31 -7.97 -4.13 -5.35
C TYR A 31 -8.67 -4.89 -6.47
N ALA A 32 -7.94 -5.77 -7.15
CA ALA A 32 -8.44 -6.52 -8.30
C ALA A 32 -9.27 -7.75 -7.87
N TRP A 33 -10.33 -7.55 -7.10
CA TRP A 33 -11.19 -8.65 -6.59
C TRP A 33 -11.72 -9.58 -7.68
N HIS A 34 -11.94 -9.06 -8.89
CA HIS A 34 -12.39 -9.84 -10.05
C HIS A 34 -11.42 -10.97 -10.48
N LEU A 35 -10.15 -10.92 -10.04
CA LEU A 35 -9.18 -11.99 -10.25
C LEU A 35 -9.33 -13.15 -9.25
N PHE A 36 -10.10 -12.95 -8.19
CA PHE A 36 -10.31 -13.89 -7.09
C PHE A 36 -11.82 -14.09 -6.86
N PRO A 37 -12.56 -14.64 -7.85
CA PRO A 37 -14.02 -14.77 -7.77
C PRO A 37 -14.50 -15.63 -6.60
N GLU A 38 -13.64 -16.44 -6.01
CA GLU A 38 -13.89 -17.23 -4.80
C GLU A 38 -13.90 -16.40 -3.50
N VAL A 39 -13.42 -15.15 -3.53
CA VAL A 39 -13.30 -14.23 -2.40
C VAL A 39 -14.46 -13.23 -2.40
N ASP A 40 -15.60 -13.63 -1.86
CA ASP A 40 -16.85 -12.85 -1.98
C ASP A 40 -17.36 -12.26 -0.65
N THR A 41 -16.96 -12.83 0.49
CA THR A 41 -17.34 -12.30 1.81
C THR A 41 -16.27 -11.40 2.40
N VAL A 42 -16.67 -10.49 3.30
CA VAL A 42 -15.73 -9.61 4.03
C VAL A 42 -14.66 -10.42 4.78
N GLU A 43 -15.05 -11.54 5.38
CA GLU A 43 -14.11 -12.40 6.11
C GLU A 43 -13.10 -13.07 5.16
N GLN A 44 -13.55 -13.57 4.01
CA GLN A 44 -12.64 -14.11 2.99
C GLN A 44 -11.68 -13.04 2.46
N LYS A 45 -12.18 -11.82 2.18
CA LYS A 45 -11.34 -10.69 1.76
C LYS A 45 -10.28 -10.36 2.81
N LYS A 46 -10.64 -10.37 4.08
CA LYS A 46 -9.73 -10.13 5.21
C LYS A 46 -8.63 -11.18 5.27
N ILE A 47 -9.01 -12.47 5.20
CA ILE A 47 -8.08 -13.60 5.18
C ILE A 47 -7.14 -13.51 3.97
N HIS A 48 -7.69 -13.23 2.78
CA HIS A 48 -6.93 -13.09 1.54
C HIS A 48 -5.88 -11.99 1.63
N ILE A 49 -6.27 -10.81 2.10
CA ILE A 49 -5.37 -9.67 2.27
C ILE A 49 -4.33 -9.95 3.35
N ARG A 50 -4.71 -10.62 4.45
CA ARG A 50 -3.76 -11.02 5.50
C ARG A 50 -2.70 -11.98 4.96
N ALA A 51 -3.11 -13.01 4.23
CA ALA A 51 -2.20 -13.97 3.62
C ALA A 51 -1.20 -13.29 2.66
N ALA A 52 -1.64 -12.26 1.91
CA ALA A 52 -0.75 -11.48 1.06
C ALA A 52 0.32 -10.72 1.87
N TYR A 53 -0.03 -10.13 3.01
CA TYR A 53 0.94 -9.50 3.90
C TYR A 53 1.89 -10.51 4.54
N ASP A 54 1.40 -11.65 5.03
CA ASP A 54 2.24 -12.70 5.64
C ASP A 54 3.28 -13.23 4.64
N ARG A 55 2.87 -13.38 3.37
CA ARG A 55 3.80 -13.72 2.27
C ARG A 55 4.87 -12.64 2.09
N LEU A 56 4.47 -11.36 2.07
CA LEU A 56 5.40 -10.25 1.86
C LEU A 56 6.32 -9.97 3.06
N LEU A 57 5.99 -10.43 4.27
CA LEU A 57 6.94 -10.48 5.39
C LEU A 57 8.13 -11.42 5.10
N THR A 58 7.93 -12.43 4.26
CA THR A 58 8.93 -13.44 3.94
C THR A 58 9.66 -13.13 2.62
N GLU A 59 8.92 -12.76 1.58
CA GLU A 59 9.45 -12.59 0.22
C GLU A 59 9.78 -11.14 -0.13
N GLY A 60 9.29 -10.19 0.64
CA GLY A 60 9.39 -8.76 0.35
C GLY A 60 9.78 -7.96 1.59
N PHE A 61 9.11 -6.84 1.77
CA PHE A 61 9.18 -6.08 3.00
C PHE A 61 7.83 -5.41 3.28
N VAL A 62 7.50 -5.33 4.56
CA VAL A 62 6.29 -4.69 5.07
C VAL A 62 6.72 -3.53 5.93
N TRP A 63 6.03 -2.41 5.85
CA TRP A 63 6.27 -1.27 6.71
C TRP A 63 4.97 -0.62 7.12
N ARG A 64 4.95 -0.10 8.34
CA ARG A 64 3.81 0.63 8.87
C ARG A 64 4.13 2.12 8.99
N VAL A 65 3.07 2.92 8.96
CA VAL A 65 3.09 4.32 9.32
C VAL A 65 2.18 4.50 10.52
N TYR A 66 2.63 5.21 11.54
CA TYR A 66 1.87 5.44 12.76
C TYR A 66 2.17 6.83 13.32
N ASP A 67 1.23 7.37 14.07
CA ASP A 67 1.43 8.58 14.86
C ASP A 67 1.22 8.28 16.35
N ASP A 68 0.89 9.29 17.15
CA ASP A 68 0.68 9.13 18.59
C ASP A 68 -0.70 8.53 18.91
N ASP A 69 -1.62 8.52 17.93
CA ASP A 69 -2.97 7.95 18.05
C ASP A 69 -3.05 6.51 17.48
N GLY A 70 -1.93 5.98 16.97
CA GLY A 70 -1.76 4.60 16.56
C GLY A 70 -1.41 4.42 15.08
N VAL A 71 -1.61 3.20 14.58
CA VAL A 71 -1.30 2.86 13.18
C VAL A 71 -2.15 3.67 12.23
N LEU A 72 -1.59 4.14 11.12
CA LEU A 72 -2.28 4.90 10.07
C LEU A 72 -2.27 4.14 8.75
N LEU A 73 -1.14 3.49 8.44
CA LEU A 73 -0.95 2.67 7.25
C LEU A 73 -0.22 1.38 7.58
N LEU A 74 -0.54 0.34 6.82
CA LEU A 74 0.32 -0.82 6.60
C LEU A 74 0.53 -0.91 5.09
N ASN A 75 1.78 -1.02 4.65
CA ASN A 75 2.13 -1.17 3.26
C ASN A 75 3.05 -2.37 3.09
N ALA A 76 3.02 -2.98 1.92
CA ALA A 76 3.91 -4.05 1.56
C ALA A 76 4.34 -3.97 0.09
N GLY A 77 5.53 -4.48 -0.15
CA GLY A 77 6.16 -4.41 -1.46
C GLY A 77 7.37 -5.32 -1.57
N THR A 78 8.04 -5.24 -2.71
CA THR A 78 9.30 -5.93 -2.96
C THR A 78 10.42 -4.93 -3.16
N LYS A 79 11.65 -5.33 -2.86
CA LYS A 79 12.83 -4.48 -3.04
C LYS A 79 13.77 -5.14 -4.06
N THR A 80 14.04 -4.43 -5.16
CA THR A 80 15.02 -4.83 -6.16
C THR A 80 16.17 -3.81 -6.16
N GLY A 81 17.33 -4.21 -5.66
CA GLY A 81 18.44 -3.28 -5.45
C GLY A 81 18.06 -2.16 -4.49
N ASN A 82 18.12 -0.91 -4.94
CA ASN A 82 17.75 0.29 -4.20
C ASN A 82 16.35 0.82 -4.53
N ARG A 83 15.52 0.02 -5.22
CA ARG A 83 14.16 0.39 -5.63
C ARG A 83 13.11 -0.47 -4.93
N ALA A 84 12.03 0.17 -4.48
CA ALA A 84 10.85 -0.50 -3.93
C ALA A 84 9.71 -0.56 -4.93
N THR A 85 9.03 -1.69 -5.04
CA THR A 85 7.77 -1.81 -5.77
C THR A 85 6.64 -1.97 -4.75
N PHE A 86 5.67 -1.06 -4.78
CA PHE A 86 4.48 -1.10 -3.93
C PHE A 86 3.46 -2.06 -4.50
N LEU A 87 3.01 -3.00 -3.66
CA LEU A 87 2.07 -4.04 -4.08
C LEU A 87 0.75 -4.02 -3.31
N LEU A 88 0.78 -3.56 -2.05
CA LEU A 88 -0.40 -3.55 -1.19
C LEU A 88 -0.31 -2.43 -0.15
N GLY A 89 -1.44 -1.78 0.12
CA GLY A 89 -1.55 -0.75 1.14
C GLY A 89 -2.93 -0.72 1.78
N LEU A 90 -2.98 -0.68 3.11
CA LEU A 90 -4.19 -0.41 3.90
C LEU A 90 -4.01 0.92 4.60
N VAL A 91 -5.02 1.79 4.53
CA VAL A 91 -4.93 3.19 4.97
C VAL A 91 -6.20 3.60 5.70
N LYS A 92 -6.07 4.07 6.94
CA LYS A 92 -7.18 4.70 7.67
C LYS A 92 -7.06 6.23 7.75
N PRO A 93 -8.16 6.95 8.00
CA PRO A 93 -8.10 8.35 8.41
C PRO A 93 -7.39 8.52 9.76
N ASN A 94 -6.75 9.67 9.97
CA ASN A 94 -6.18 10.04 11.28
C ASN A 94 -7.28 10.47 12.27
N ALA A 95 -6.90 10.91 13.48
CA ALA A 95 -7.83 11.38 14.50
C ALA A 95 -8.74 12.55 14.05
N ALA A 96 -8.29 13.34 13.06
CA ALA A 96 -9.11 14.39 12.44
C ALA A 96 -10.10 13.87 11.39
N GLY A 97 -10.18 12.55 11.17
CA GLY A 97 -11.09 11.93 10.23
C GLY A 97 -10.67 12.06 8.77
N THR A 98 -9.40 12.39 8.49
CA THR A 98 -8.92 12.62 7.10
C THR A 98 -7.73 11.73 6.74
N LYS A 99 -7.53 11.49 5.44
CA LYS A 99 -6.28 10.90 4.88
C LYS A 99 -5.33 11.97 4.34
N SER A 100 -5.57 13.25 4.63
CA SER A 100 -4.78 14.35 4.07
C SER A 100 -3.35 14.41 4.61
N TYR A 101 -3.09 13.75 5.74
CA TYR A 101 -1.75 13.60 6.32
C TYR A 101 -0.76 12.95 5.34
N LEU A 102 -1.22 12.14 4.38
CA LEU A 102 -0.39 11.57 3.31
C LEU A 102 0.29 12.64 2.44
N TYR A 103 -0.28 13.83 2.41
CA TYR A 103 0.13 14.93 1.55
C TYR A 103 0.89 16.02 2.31
N THR A 104 1.22 15.81 3.58
CA THR A 104 1.95 16.80 4.39
C THR A 104 3.45 16.71 4.17
N ASP A 105 4.19 17.77 4.50
CA ASP A 105 5.65 17.73 4.52
C ASP A 105 6.18 16.79 5.60
N GLU A 106 5.49 16.70 6.74
CA GLU A 106 5.82 15.78 7.82
C GLU A 106 5.87 14.33 7.33
N PHE A 107 4.83 13.87 6.63
CA PHE A 107 4.78 12.52 6.07
C PHE A 107 5.90 12.28 5.05
N ASN A 108 6.14 13.24 4.15
CA ASN A 108 7.19 13.10 3.13
C ASN A 108 8.59 13.06 3.75
N ASN A 109 8.86 13.89 4.77
CA ASN A 109 10.14 13.91 5.47
C ASN A 109 10.38 12.62 6.25
N ALA A 110 9.37 12.13 6.97
CA ALA A 110 9.45 10.87 7.70
C ALA A 110 9.67 9.67 6.77
N ARG A 111 8.93 9.61 5.64
CA ARG A 111 9.14 8.59 4.59
C ARG A 111 10.58 8.62 4.07
N ASN A 112 11.06 9.80 3.69
CA ASN A 112 12.39 9.94 3.08
C ASN A 112 13.51 9.54 4.05
N ALA A 113 13.38 9.88 5.34
CA ALA A 113 14.33 9.48 6.37
C ALA A 113 14.36 7.95 6.54
N TYR A 114 13.18 7.32 6.69
CA TYR A 114 13.06 5.87 6.79
C TYR A 114 13.58 5.15 5.53
N TRP A 115 13.26 5.65 4.35
CA TRP A 115 13.74 5.05 3.10
C TRP A 115 15.25 5.12 2.96
N ALA A 116 15.87 6.24 3.34
CA ALA A 116 17.32 6.34 3.38
C ALA A 116 17.94 5.30 4.33
N GLU A 117 17.34 5.10 5.51
CA GLU A 117 17.79 4.10 6.50
C GLU A 117 17.77 2.67 5.92
N ILE A 118 16.71 2.32 5.18
CA ILE A 118 16.60 0.98 4.59
C ILE A 118 17.17 0.89 3.16
N GLY A 119 17.89 1.92 2.70
CA GLY A 119 18.59 1.92 1.41
C GLY A 119 17.68 1.97 0.19
N ILE A 120 16.50 2.60 0.29
CA ILE A 120 15.60 2.88 -0.84
C ILE A 120 15.88 4.29 -1.36
N THR A 121 16.05 4.40 -2.68
CA THR A 121 16.32 5.68 -3.37
C THR A 121 15.38 5.95 -4.54
N GLY A 122 14.48 5.00 -4.83
CA GLY A 122 13.48 5.09 -5.89
C GLY A 122 12.36 4.09 -5.63
N TRP A 123 11.20 4.31 -6.26
CA TRP A 123 10.06 3.44 -6.05
C TRP A 123 9.11 3.41 -7.24
N THR A 124 8.34 2.34 -7.31
CA THR A 124 7.36 2.06 -8.35
C THR A 124 6.02 1.72 -7.72
N ILE A 125 4.93 2.26 -8.26
CA ILE A 125 3.57 1.81 -7.95
C ILE A 125 3.06 0.99 -9.13
N GLU A 126 2.54 -0.18 -8.81
CA GLU A 126 1.75 -0.98 -9.74
C GLU A 126 0.27 -0.77 -9.43
N THR A 127 -0.47 -0.24 -10.40
CA THR A 127 -1.92 -0.02 -10.26
C THR A 127 -2.67 -1.23 -10.79
N ALA A 128 -3.91 -1.45 -10.31
CA ALA A 128 -4.82 -2.48 -10.81
C ALA A 128 -5.35 -2.16 -12.23
N GLY A 129 -4.52 -1.59 -13.10
CA GLY A 129 -4.82 -1.28 -14.49
C GLY A 129 -5.49 0.07 -14.72
N ARG A 130 -5.55 0.42 -16.01
CA ARG A 130 -6.04 1.71 -16.49
C ARG A 130 -7.47 2.00 -16.03
N ASN A 131 -7.73 3.25 -15.66
CA ASN A 131 -9.03 3.77 -15.24
C ASN A 131 -9.59 3.25 -13.91
N THR A 132 -8.84 2.44 -13.16
CA THR A 132 -9.20 2.09 -11.77
C THR A 132 -9.11 3.31 -10.84
N PRO A 133 -9.77 3.33 -9.67
CA PRO A 133 -9.65 4.44 -8.72
C PRO A 133 -8.20 4.78 -8.38
N ILE A 134 -7.35 3.77 -8.18
CA ILE A 134 -5.92 3.96 -7.89
C ILE A 134 -5.17 4.50 -9.11
N HIS A 135 -5.37 3.94 -10.30
CA HIS A 135 -4.79 4.50 -11.52
C HIS A 135 -5.22 5.96 -11.73
N ASN A 136 -6.50 6.28 -11.58
CA ASN A 136 -7.00 7.64 -11.76
C ASN A 136 -6.46 8.59 -10.69
N HIS A 137 -6.31 8.11 -9.45
CA HIS A 137 -5.70 8.89 -8.37
C HIS A 137 -4.26 9.30 -8.72
N PHE A 138 -3.46 8.38 -9.26
CA PHE A 138 -2.08 8.66 -9.66
C PHE A 138 -1.99 9.43 -10.99
N SER A 139 -2.75 9.03 -12.02
CA SER A 139 -2.76 9.69 -13.33
C SER A 139 -3.28 11.13 -13.30
N ASN A 140 -4.31 11.43 -12.49
CA ASN A 140 -4.87 12.80 -12.38
C ASN A 140 -4.00 13.74 -11.53
N ARG A 141 -2.88 13.25 -10.99
CA ARG A 141 -1.98 14.01 -10.11
C ARG A 141 -1.05 14.98 -10.86
N ASN A 142 -1.12 15.03 -12.19
CA ASN A 142 -0.37 15.96 -13.03
C ASN A 142 -0.88 17.40 -12.85
N SER A 143 -0.33 18.13 -11.87
CA SER A 143 0.30 19.47 -12.04
C SER A 143 0.43 20.28 -10.75
N THR A 144 -0.22 19.92 -9.64
CA THR A 144 -0.05 20.64 -8.35
C THR A 144 -0.34 19.74 -7.14
N SER A 145 0.69 19.49 -6.33
CA SER A 145 0.69 18.99 -4.92
C SER A 145 0.50 17.49 -4.59
N LYS A 146 1.64 16.87 -4.17
CA LYS A 146 1.93 15.80 -3.16
C LYS A 146 1.08 14.51 -3.20
N LEU A 147 1.66 13.35 -3.56
CA LEU A 147 2.14 12.24 -2.68
C LEU A 147 3.41 11.55 -3.25
N GLY A 148 4.60 12.12 -3.07
CA GLY A 148 5.83 11.65 -3.77
C GLY A 148 6.59 12.75 -4.51
N ALA A 149 6.57 13.99 -4.00
CA ALA A 149 7.07 15.15 -4.74
C ALA A 149 8.59 15.14 -5.05
N SER A 150 9.39 14.21 -4.48
CA SER A 150 10.23 13.25 -5.24
C SER A 150 11.21 12.48 -4.33
N MET A 151 11.52 11.25 -4.76
CA MET A 151 12.85 10.59 -4.78
C MET A 151 12.71 9.45 -5.80
N ASN A 152 12.86 9.79 -7.10
CA ASN A 152 12.63 8.95 -8.29
C ASN A 152 11.40 8.02 -8.21
N GLU A 153 10.21 8.61 -8.10
CA GLU A 153 8.91 7.95 -8.30
C GLU A 153 8.73 7.61 -9.79
N GLU A 154 8.50 6.35 -10.12
CA GLU A 154 8.11 5.91 -11.47
C GLU A 154 6.75 5.22 -11.41
N GLU A 155 5.80 5.65 -12.24
CA GLU A 155 4.51 4.97 -12.38
C GLU A 155 4.60 3.98 -13.54
N THR A 156 4.37 2.70 -13.25
CA THR A 156 4.24 1.66 -14.29
C THR A 156 2.81 1.15 -14.26
N THR A 157 2.05 1.41 -15.32
CA THR A 157 0.77 0.75 -15.53
C THR A 157 1.03 -0.60 -16.17
N ILE A 158 0.73 -1.68 -15.46
CA ILE A 158 0.81 -3.02 -16.03
C ILE A 158 -0.47 -3.27 -16.83
N GLU A 159 -0.36 -3.27 -18.17
CA GLU A 159 -1.42 -3.80 -19.02
C GLU A 159 -1.41 -5.33 -18.89
N TYR A 160 -2.56 -5.87 -18.47
CA TYR A 160 -2.80 -7.20 -17.86
C TYR A 160 -2.36 -8.46 -18.62
N SER A 161 -1.64 -8.39 -19.74
CA SER A 161 -1.29 -9.59 -20.51
C SER A 161 -0.03 -10.32 -20.02
N ASN A 162 0.81 -9.73 -19.16
CA ASN A 162 2.12 -10.30 -18.81
C ASN A 162 2.44 -10.44 -17.31
N HIS A 163 1.58 -9.95 -16.41
CA HIS A 163 1.79 -10.16 -14.98
C HIS A 163 1.06 -11.41 -14.53
N LYS A 164 1.78 -12.35 -13.93
CA LYS A 164 1.14 -13.30 -13.03
C LYS A 164 0.50 -12.43 -11.94
N PRO A 165 -0.81 -12.54 -11.66
CA PRO A 165 -1.35 -12.01 -10.42
C PRO A 165 -0.49 -12.52 -9.25
N MET A 166 -0.65 -11.95 -8.06
CA MET A 166 -0.33 -12.72 -6.85
C MET A 166 -1.26 -13.94 -6.82
N ASN A 167 -1.00 -14.92 -7.70
CA ASN A 167 -1.65 -16.20 -7.77
C ASN A 167 -1.22 -16.91 -6.50
N LEU A 168 -2.04 -16.79 -5.48
CA LEU A 168 -2.13 -17.81 -4.45
C LEU A 168 -2.70 -19.03 -5.20
N GLU A 169 -1.84 -19.96 -5.58
CA GLU A 169 -2.30 -21.33 -5.71
C GLU A 169 -2.73 -21.73 -4.30
N LEU A 170 -4.05 -21.65 -4.05
CA LEU A 170 -4.68 -22.23 -2.87
C LEU A 170 -4.58 -23.76 -3.03
N THR A 171 -3.47 -24.33 -2.57
CA THR A 171 -3.35 -25.79 -2.36
C THR A 171 -3.62 -26.12 -0.90
#